data_AF-A0A6J1HMF9-F1
#
_entry.id   AF-A0A6J1HMF9-F1
#
_cell.length_a   1.000
_cell.length_b   1.000
_cell.length_c   1.000
_cell.angle_alpha   90.00
_cell.angle_beta   90.00
_cell.angle_gamma   90.00
#
_symmetry.space_group_name_H-M   'P 1'
#
loop_
_entity.id
_entity.type
_entity.pdbx_description
1 polymer ?
#
loop_
_entity_poly.entity_id
_entity_poly.type
_entity_poly.pdbx_seq_one_letter_code
_entity_poly.pdbx_strand_id
1 'polypeptide(L)'
;MADKESLELLKKDIKDLLQRIVDQDDFECSIADEAIEKLNSLKLTKMAAAAAAAAAAAAAPPLESGGDSGRTALVMPDEFRCPISGELMEDPVLLKTGQTYDRPFINKWFNKGHNTCPRTNEVLHDMTLTPNRSLRSMILKWCIDNKLELPKLTYEETVAHATESHLDELLNQLLSSSLSDQKLAAKELRQIAKWNHEFRSLFAKLPDSIERLLHPISVDHVNLHPDLQEDLITTVLNISLSGDNKKRLVENQLVLSLLIQSLQYGSSEAKANAAAAIFSLSLYQENKIAIGNAGAIKHLVGLLDEGHPVVMRDAASAIFSLCTASANKEKAVSSGVVVSVLRNITEGVLVDELVSVLALLSNNMKAISIMCKLNAVSCMLRVIRESTSQGVKENCISILDTISSTYRSKLKEIQEDENANGMISKLSRNGNSRAKRKAMSVLEKLQRAGSITHTA
;
A
#
# COMPACT_ATOMS: atom_id res chain seq x y z
N MET A 1 -24.91 34.93 14.25
CA MET A 1 -25.99 34.25 13.51
C MET A 1 -25.54 33.79 12.12
N ALA A 2 -24.84 34.61 11.33
CA ALA A 2 -24.34 34.24 9.99
C ALA A 2 -23.44 32.99 9.93
N ASP A 3 -22.66 32.70 10.97
CA ASP A 3 -21.72 31.56 11.01
C ASP A 3 -22.41 30.18 11.13
N LYS A 4 -23.59 30.13 11.78
CA LYS A 4 -24.32 28.88 12.00
C LYS A 4 -25.11 28.45 10.76
N GLU A 5 -25.60 29.42 9.99
CA GLU A 5 -26.36 29.19 8.75
C GLU A 5 -25.43 28.73 7.61
N SER A 6 -24.24 29.33 7.50
CA SER A 6 -23.18 28.89 6.58
C SER A 6 -22.67 27.48 6.88
N LEU A 7 -22.58 27.10 8.16
CA LEU A 7 -22.16 25.76 8.56
C LEU A 7 -23.20 24.68 8.22
N GLU A 8 -24.48 24.99 8.38
CA GLU A 8 -25.57 24.07 8.01
C GLU A 8 -25.68 23.91 6.49
N LEU A 9 -25.45 24.97 5.72
CA LEU A 9 -25.37 24.89 4.26
C LEU A 9 -24.19 24.00 3.81
N LEU A 10 -23.02 24.18 4.41
CA LEU A 10 -21.83 23.37 4.10
C LEU A 10 -22.02 21.88 4.41
N LYS A 11 -22.68 21.55 5.52
CA LYS A 11 -23.02 20.15 5.87
C LYS A 11 -24.01 19.54 4.89
N LYS A 12 -24.99 20.33 4.43
CA LYS A 12 -25.96 19.90 3.43
C LYS A 12 -25.28 19.57 2.09
N ASP A 13 -24.39 20.45 1.63
CA ASP A 13 -23.61 20.24 0.40
C ASP A 13 -22.74 18.98 0.48
N ILE A 14 -22.07 18.74 1.61
CA ILE A 14 -21.26 17.53 1.82
C ILE A 14 -22.13 16.28 1.77
N LYS A 15 -23.32 16.33 2.37
CA LYS A 15 -24.26 15.20 2.35
C LYS A 15 -24.73 14.88 0.94
N ASP A 16 -25.04 15.90 0.15
CA ASP A 16 -25.50 15.73 -1.24
C ASP A 16 -24.37 15.20 -2.15
N LEU A 17 -23.12 15.64 -1.95
CA LEU A 17 -21.95 15.11 -2.67
C LEU A 17 -21.65 13.66 -2.32
N LEU A 18 -21.68 13.30 -1.04
CA LEU A 18 -21.47 11.92 -0.59
C LEU A 18 -22.59 10.99 -1.07
N GLN A 19 -23.84 11.46 -1.10
CA GLN A 19 -24.95 10.68 -1.62
C GLN A 19 -24.78 10.39 -3.12
N ARG A 20 -24.30 11.36 -3.91
CA ARG A 20 -23.99 11.16 -5.34
C ARG A 20 -22.86 10.16 -5.58
N ILE A 21 -21.85 10.15 -4.72
CA ILE A 21 -20.74 9.17 -4.76
C ILE A 21 -21.23 7.76 -4.43
N VAL A 22 -22.18 7.62 -3.50
CA VAL A 22 -22.71 6.33 -3.07
C VAL A 22 -23.72 5.75 -4.07
N ASP A 23 -24.52 6.59 -4.72
CA ASP A 23 -25.61 6.15 -5.60
C ASP A 23 -25.17 5.93 -7.07
N GLN A 24 -23.97 6.37 -7.46
CA GLN A 24 -23.46 6.25 -8.83
C GLN A 24 -22.18 5.41 -8.89
N ASP A 25 -22.20 4.29 -9.62
CA ASP A 25 -21.03 3.40 -9.79
C ASP A 25 -19.91 4.01 -10.67
N ASP A 26 -20.22 5.02 -11.52
CA ASP A 26 -19.29 5.70 -12.44
C ASP A 26 -19.28 7.24 -12.19
N PHE A 27 -18.98 7.69 -10.97
CA PHE A 27 -18.86 9.13 -10.69
C PHE A 27 -17.51 9.71 -11.12
N GLU A 28 -17.50 10.96 -11.61
CA GLU A 28 -16.26 11.66 -11.99
C GLU A 28 -15.40 11.98 -10.76
N CYS A 29 -14.08 11.77 -10.82
CA CYS A 29 -13.15 12.06 -9.72
C CYS A 29 -13.27 13.50 -9.18
N SER A 30 -13.70 14.45 -10.01
CA SER A 30 -13.97 15.84 -9.64
C SER A 30 -14.98 15.97 -8.49
N ILE A 31 -15.95 15.07 -8.38
CA ILE A 31 -16.97 15.05 -7.32
C ILE A 31 -16.35 14.62 -5.98
N ALA A 32 -15.41 13.66 -6.01
CA ALA A 32 -14.67 13.27 -4.82
C ALA A 32 -13.72 14.37 -4.34
N ASP A 33 -13.05 15.05 -5.27
CA ASP A 33 -12.17 16.18 -4.95
C ASP A 33 -12.96 17.34 -4.31
N GLU A 34 -14.15 17.66 -4.83
CA GLU A 34 -15.05 18.67 -4.26
C GLU A 34 -15.54 18.29 -2.85
N ALA A 35 -15.85 16.99 -2.63
CA ALA A 35 -16.24 16.50 -1.31
C ALA A 35 -15.10 16.63 -0.28
N ILE A 36 -13.86 16.34 -0.70
CA ILE A 36 -12.66 16.47 0.14
C ILE A 36 -12.42 17.95 0.50
N GLU A 37 -12.55 18.86 -0.46
CA GLU A 37 -12.36 20.30 -0.24
C GLU A 37 -13.38 20.86 0.76
N LYS A 38 -14.67 20.50 0.62
CA LYS A 38 -15.72 20.93 1.55
C LYS A 38 -15.55 20.32 2.94
N LEU A 39 -15.12 19.06 3.04
CA LEU A 39 -14.79 18.41 4.33
C LEU A 39 -13.62 19.10 5.04
N ASN A 40 -12.58 19.51 4.30
CA ASN A 40 -11.45 20.27 4.84
C ASN A 40 -11.88 21.65 5.33
N SER A 41 -12.76 22.32 4.58
CA SER A 41 -13.35 23.60 5.00
C SER A 41 -14.19 23.48 6.28
N LEU A 42 -14.95 22.38 6.42
CA LEU A 42 -15.72 22.07 7.64
C LEU A 42 -14.79 21.80 8.85
N LYS A 43 -13.66 21.13 8.61
CA LYS A 43 -12.65 20.87 9.64
C LYS A 43 -12.00 22.17 10.13
N LEU A 44 -11.60 23.04 9.20
CA LEU A 44 -10.99 24.34 9.51
C LEU A 44 -11.95 25.25 10.29
N THR A 45 -13.22 25.33 9.88
CA THR A 45 -14.25 26.12 10.59
C THR A 45 -14.52 25.60 12.00
N LYS A 46 -14.58 24.27 12.21
CA LYS A 46 -14.67 23.70 13.57
C LYS A 46 -13.44 23.99 14.43
N MET A 47 -12.24 23.94 13.86
CA MET A 47 -11.01 24.27 14.58
C MET A 47 -10.95 25.75 14.96
N ALA A 48 -11.40 26.64 14.07
CA ALA A 48 -11.50 28.08 14.36
C ALA A 48 -12.55 28.40 15.43
N ALA A 49 -13.73 27.75 15.39
CA ALA A 49 -14.77 27.92 16.41
C ALA A 49 -14.32 27.42 17.79
N ALA A 50 -13.57 26.30 17.84
CA ALA A 50 -12.98 25.80 19.09
C ALA A 50 -11.91 26.75 19.65
N ALA A 51 -11.09 27.35 18.78
CA ALA A 51 -10.10 28.35 19.17
C ALA A 51 -10.75 29.67 19.67
N ALA A 52 -11.84 30.11 19.03
CA ALA A 52 -12.59 31.30 19.46
C ALA A 52 -13.30 31.08 20.81
N ALA A 53 -13.85 29.89 21.04
CA ALA A 53 -14.44 29.53 22.33
C ALA A 53 -13.39 29.49 23.46
N ALA A 54 -12.17 29.03 23.17
CA ALA A 54 -11.05 29.06 24.10
C ALA A 54 -10.56 30.49 24.40
N ALA A 55 -10.56 31.38 23.40
CA ALA A 55 -10.18 32.79 23.57
C ALA A 55 -11.22 33.60 24.37
N ALA A 56 -12.51 33.32 24.20
CA ALA A 56 -13.58 33.99 24.94
C ALA A 56 -13.62 33.63 26.44
N ALA A 57 -13.13 32.44 26.81
CA ALA A 57 -13.01 32.02 28.21
C ALA A 57 -11.85 32.72 28.95
N ALA A 58 -10.93 33.37 28.24
CA ALA A 58 -9.73 33.99 28.79
C ALA A 58 -9.86 35.50 29.09
N ALA A 59 -11.03 36.11 28.90
CA ALA A 59 -11.23 37.55 29.10
C ALA A 59 -12.08 37.87 30.35
N ALA A 60 -11.41 38.16 31.47
CA ALA A 60 -11.95 38.87 32.63
C ALA A 60 -10.95 39.98 33.06
N PRO A 61 -11.41 41.10 33.67
CA PRO A 61 -10.75 42.41 33.55
C PRO A 61 -9.56 42.61 34.51
N PRO A 62 -8.68 43.61 34.26
CA PRO A 62 -7.43 43.77 34.98
C PRO A 62 -7.62 44.53 36.30
N LEU A 63 -7.00 44.01 37.37
CA LEU A 63 -6.79 44.73 38.63
C LEU A 63 -5.46 45.48 38.57
N GLU A 64 -5.53 46.73 39.05
CA GLU A 64 -4.48 47.74 38.98
C GLU A 64 -3.21 47.41 39.79
N SER A 65 -2.19 48.14 39.36
CA SER A 65 -0.80 48.26 39.79
C SER A 65 -0.52 48.23 41.30
N GLY A 66 0.57 47.53 41.62
CA GLY A 66 1.42 47.78 42.78
C GLY A 66 2.80 47.20 42.48
N GLY A 67 3.73 48.05 42.07
CA GLY A 67 5.07 47.63 41.65
C GLY A 67 5.94 47.15 42.81
N ASP A 68 6.78 46.15 42.53
CA ASP A 68 8.16 46.12 43.01
C ASP A 68 9.01 45.17 42.13
N SER A 69 10.28 45.48 42.10
CA SER A 69 11.34 45.02 41.20
C SER A 69 11.80 43.61 41.56
N GLY A 70 11.59 42.64 40.67
CA GLY A 70 12.12 41.29 40.86
C GLY A 70 11.98 40.45 39.59
N ARG A 71 13.05 39.79 39.15
CA ARG A 71 13.06 38.83 38.03
C ARG A 71 11.88 37.86 38.17
N THR A 72 10.87 37.97 37.32
CA THR A 72 9.79 36.98 37.24
C THR A 72 10.39 35.69 36.71
N ALA A 73 10.56 34.70 37.59
CA ALA A 73 10.86 33.34 37.19
C ALA A 73 9.77 32.88 36.22
N LEU A 74 10.17 32.36 35.05
CA LEU A 74 9.28 31.73 34.10
C LEU A 74 8.50 30.60 34.81
N VAL A 75 7.22 30.83 35.10
CA VAL A 75 6.36 29.83 35.73
C VAL A 75 5.82 28.92 34.62
N MET A 76 6.35 27.70 34.53
CA MET A 76 5.85 26.67 33.62
C MET A 76 4.44 26.23 34.03
N PRO A 77 3.45 26.26 33.11
CA PRO A 77 2.09 25.78 33.38
C PRO A 77 2.06 24.34 33.89
N ASP A 78 1.22 24.07 34.89
CA ASP A 78 1.11 22.74 35.51
C ASP A 78 0.63 21.66 34.53
N GLU A 79 -0.10 22.06 33.49
CA GLU A 79 -0.56 21.17 32.41
C GLU A 79 0.59 20.61 31.57
N PHE A 80 1.76 21.26 31.57
CA PHE A 80 2.95 20.84 30.81
C PHE A 80 3.90 19.98 31.65
N ARG A 81 3.65 19.86 32.96
CA ARG A 81 4.48 19.08 33.88
C ARG A 81 4.07 17.61 33.92
N CYS A 82 5.04 16.73 33.84
CA CYS A 82 4.82 15.31 34.04
C CYS A 82 4.41 15.06 35.51
N PRO A 83 3.26 14.41 35.80
CA PRO A 83 2.84 14.17 37.18
C PRO A 83 3.77 13.22 37.97
N ILE A 84 4.66 12.49 37.31
CA ILE A 84 5.64 11.59 37.95
C ILE A 84 6.94 12.32 38.29
N SER A 85 7.51 13.08 37.36
CA SER A 85 8.81 13.74 37.54
C SER A 85 8.73 15.21 37.97
N GLY A 86 7.60 15.88 37.70
CA GLY A 86 7.45 17.33 37.88
C GLY A 86 8.16 18.19 36.81
N GLU A 87 8.85 17.54 35.87
CA GLU A 87 9.60 18.16 34.78
C GLU A 87 8.70 18.40 33.56
N LEU A 88 9.17 19.23 32.61
CA LEU A 88 8.48 19.45 31.34
C LEU A 88 8.32 18.12 30.59
N MET A 89 7.10 17.81 30.14
CA MET A 89 6.88 16.61 29.34
C MET A 89 7.55 16.75 27.97
N GLU A 90 8.58 15.94 27.72
CA GLU A 90 9.13 15.85 26.37
C GLU A 90 8.14 15.09 25.49
N ASP A 91 7.83 13.82 25.77
CA ASP A 91 6.92 12.97 24.99
C ASP A 91 5.61 12.68 25.74
N PRO A 92 4.63 13.61 25.71
CA PRO A 92 3.37 13.44 26.43
C PRO A 92 2.51 12.31 25.86
N VAL A 93 2.21 11.32 26.69
CA VAL A 93 1.38 10.15 26.40
C VAL A 93 0.20 10.04 27.37
N LEU A 94 -0.95 9.67 26.83
CA LEU A 94 -2.22 9.51 27.52
C LEU A 94 -2.42 8.05 27.96
N LEU A 95 -2.87 7.87 29.20
CA LEU A 95 -3.47 6.63 29.68
C LEU A 95 -4.98 6.62 29.40
N LYS A 96 -5.60 5.44 29.44
CA LYS A 96 -7.07 5.32 29.35
C LYS A 96 -7.83 6.09 30.42
N THR A 97 -7.20 6.38 31.56
CA THR A 97 -7.75 7.23 32.62
C THR A 97 -7.82 8.71 32.23
N GLY A 98 -7.33 9.08 31.04
CA GLY A 98 -7.31 10.46 30.53
C GLY A 98 -6.15 11.29 31.08
N GLN A 99 -5.29 10.73 31.93
CA GLN A 99 -4.12 11.41 32.46
C GLN A 99 -2.94 11.33 31.48
N THR A 100 -2.21 12.44 31.36
CA THR A 100 -1.02 12.53 30.49
C THR A 100 0.25 12.49 31.33
N TYR A 101 1.25 11.74 30.86
CA TYR A 101 2.57 11.61 31.47
C TYR A 101 3.63 11.69 30.39
N ASP A 102 4.87 11.97 30.77
CA ASP A 102 5.99 11.83 29.85
C ASP A 102 6.38 10.35 29.70
N ARG A 103 6.53 9.88 28.44
CA ARG A 103 6.69 8.46 28.07
C ARG A 103 7.81 7.75 28.83
N PRO A 104 9.02 8.30 29.01
CA PRO A 104 10.10 7.61 29.72
C PRO A 104 9.76 7.33 31.19
N PHE A 105 9.02 8.24 31.83
CA PHE A 105 8.70 8.15 33.25
C PHE A 105 7.55 7.17 33.52
N ILE A 106 6.51 7.18 32.68
CA ILE A 106 5.42 6.21 32.81
C ILE A 106 5.86 4.79 32.42
N ASN A 107 6.76 4.65 31.44
CA ASN A 107 7.37 3.35 31.14
C ASN A 107 8.22 2.83 32.31
N LYS A 108 9.01 3.69 32.97
CA LYS A 108 9.74 3.32 34.18
C LYS A 108 8.80 2.89 35.32
N TRP A 109 7.64 3.52 35.44
CA TRP A 109 6.61 3.15 36.42
C TRP A 109 6.07 1.73 36.15
N PHE A 110 5.69 1.44 34.91
CA PHE A 110 5.21 0.10 34.52
C PHE A 110 6.29 -0.97 34.62
N ASN A 111 7.54 -0.66 34.25
CA ASN A 111 8.65 -1.59 34.34
C ASN A 111 9.03 -1.98 35.79
N LYS A 112 8.61 -1.18 36.78
CA LYS A 112 8.75 -1.52 38.21
C LYS A 112 7.64 -2.45 38.72
N GLY A 113 6.75 -2.91 37.84
CA GLY A 113 5.65 -3.82 38.17
C GLY A 113 4.39 -3.13 38.67
N HIS A 114 4.31 -1.80 38.57
CA HIS A 114 3.11 -1.07 38.96
C HIS A 114 2.07 -1.12 37.84
N ASN A 115 0.86 -1.54 38.16
CA ASN A 115 -0.28 -1.59 37.24
C ASN A 115 -1.35 -0.53 37.57
N THR A 116 -0.97 0.54 38.26
CA THR A 116 -1.89 1.62 38.65
C THR A 116 -1.53 2.92 37.94
N CYS A 117 -2.52 3.78 37.75
CA CYS A 117 -2.32 5.16 37.32
C CYS A 117 -1.63 5.94 38.45
N PRO A 118 -0.44 6.54 38.22
CA PRO A 118 0.33 7.23 39.28
C PRO A 118 -0.44 8.35 39.99
N ARG A 119 -1.36 9.03 39.29
CA ARG A 119 -2.12 10.16 39.83
C ARG A 119 -3.47 9.76 40.44
N THR A 120 -4.19 8.83 39.82
CA THR A 120 -5.55 8.45 40.26
C THR A 120 -5.57 7.20 41.13
N ASN A 121 -4.45 6.47 41.24
CA ASN A 121 -4.34 5.16 41.89
C ASN A 121 -5.31 4.09 41.35
N GLU A 122 -5.94 4.34 40.21
CA GLU A 122 -6.82 3.37 39.55
C GLU A 122 -6.00 2.23 38.95
N VAL A 123 -6.46 0.99 39.13
CA VAL A 123 -5.84 -0.19 38.52
C VAL A 123 -6.11 -0.19 37.02
N LEU A 124 -5.03 -0.25 36.25
CA LEU A 124 -5.04 -0.27 34.79
C LEU A 124 -5.08 -1.71 34.31
N HIS A 125 -6.21 -2.09 33.71
CA HIS A 125 -6.32 -3.37 32.99
C HIS A 125 -5.67 -3.33 31.61
N ASP A 126 -5.37 -2.14 31.09
CA ASP A 126 -4.70 -1.92 29.82
C ASP A 126 -3.65 -0.80 29.96
N MET A 127 -2.39 -1.13 29.68
CA MET A 127 -1.23 -0.24 29.78
C MET A 127 -0.88 0.41 28.43
N THR A 128 -1.78 0.37 27.45
CA THR A 128 -1.61 1.07 26.17
C THR A 128 -1.39 2.58 26.39
N LEU A 129 -0.31 3.09 25.80
CA LEU A 129 0.03 4.51 25.81
C LEU A 129 -0.38 5.14 24.47
N THR A 130 -1.25 6.14 24.50
CA THR A 130 -1.67 6.89 23.31
C THR A 130 -0.94 8.24 23.24
N PRO A 131 -0.21 8.60 22.17
CA PRO A 131 0.44 9.90 22.07
C PRO A 131 -0.53 11.08 22.21
N ASN A 132 -0.24 12.06 23.07
CA ASN A 132 -1.03 13.28 23.23
C ASN A 132 -0.44 14.41 22.38
N ARG A 133 -0.70 14.35 21.07
CA ARG A 133 -0.15 15.28 20.07
C ARG A 133 -0.57 16.74 20.31
N SER A 134 -1.78 16.97 20.79
CA SER A 134 -2.28 18.31 21.09
C SER A 134 -1.50 18.99 22.21
N LEU A 135 -1.28 18.28 23.33
CA LEU A 135 -0.48 18.80 24.44
C LEU A 135 0.97 19.01 24.01
N ARG A 136 1.51 18.10 23.19
CA ARG A 136 2.85 18.25 22.64
C ARG A 136 3.01 19.51 21.79
N SER A 137 2.06 19.79 20.89
CA SER A 137 2.08 21.03 20.09
C SER A 137 1.99 22.30 20.97
N MET A 138 1.22 22.26 22.06
CA MET A 138 1.13 23.37 23.00
C MET A 138 2.45 23.58 23.76
N ILE A 139 3.08 22.51 24.21
CA ILE A 139 4.41 22.54 24.87
C ILE A 139 5.47 23.10 23.92
N LEU A 140 5.52 22.64 22.68
CA LEU A 140 6.46 23.14 21.67
C LEU A 140 6.27 24.64 21.43
N LYS A 141 5.02 25.08 21.25
CA LYS A 141 4.70 26.51 21.09
C LYS A 141 5.13 27.32 22.31
N TRP A 142 4.86 26.84 23.51
CA TRP A 142 5.28 27.50 24.74
C TRP A 142 6.81 27.60 24.86
N CYS A 143 7.56 26.55 24.49
CA CYS A 143 9.01 26.62 24.45
C CYS A 143 9.52 27.67 23.46
N ILE A 144 8.92 27.76 22.27
CA ILE A 144 9.26 28.78 21.24
C ILE A 144 9.02 30.19 21.79
N ASP A 145 7.82 30.43 22.34
CA ASP A 145 7.41 31.75 22.84
C ASP A 145 8.30 32.21 24.01
N ASN A 146 8.83 31.26 24.80
CA ASN A 146 9.69 31.52 25.96
C ASN A 146 11.19 31.31 25.70
N LYS A 147 11.60 31.08 24.43
CA LYS A 147 12.99 30.86 24.01
C LYS A 147 13.72 29.74 24.79
N LEU A 148 13.00 28.69 25.14
CA LEU A 148 13.55 27.51 25.80
C LEU A 148 14.07 26.51 24.76
N GLU A 149 15.01 25.66 25.16
CA GLU A 149 15.44 24.54 24.31
C GLU A 149 14.23 23.67 23.96
N LEU A 150 14.08 23.38 22.66
CA LEU A 150 12.97 22.57 22.18
C LEU A 150 13.14 21.12 22.63
N PRO A 151 12.08 20.49 23.19
CA PRO A 151 12.05 19.05 23.40
C PRO A 151 12.45 18.32 22.10
N LYS A 152 13.25 17.27 22.23
CA LYS A 152 13.64 16.44 21.08
C LYS A 152 12.39 15.96 20.35
N LEU A 153 12.35 16.10 19.03
CA LEU A 153 11.25 15.58 18.22
C LEU A 153 11.04 14.11 18.55
N THR A 154 9.79 13.72 18.76
CA THR A 154 9.49 12.29 18.88
C THR A 154 9.80 11.62 17.55
N TYR A 155 10.10 10.33 17.60
CA TYR A 155 10.25 9.52 16.40
C TYR A 155 9.02 9.63 15.45
N GLU A 156 7.81 9.81 15.97
CA GLU A 156 6.61 10.02 15.15
C GLU A 156 6.58 11.38 14.43
N GLU A 157 7.19 12.41 15.03
CA GLU A 157 7.25 13.76 14.46
C GLU A 157 8.43 13.97 13.53
N THR A 158 9.58 13.34 13.77
CA THR A 158 10.66 13.30 12.77
C THR A 158 10.17 12.66 11.48
N VAL A 159 9.38 11.59 11.58
CA VAL A 159 8.70 10.97 10.44
C VAL A 159 7.70 11.92 9.78
N ALA A 160 6.91 12.69 10.55
CA ALA A 160 5.90 13.59 10.01
C ALA A 160 6.47 14.89 9.40
N HIS A 161 7.60 15.38 9.89
CA HIS A 161 8.22 16.65 9.49
C HIS A 161 9.50 16.48 8.66
N ALA A 162 9.81 15.27 8.21
CA ALA A 162 10.99 15.00 7.41
C ALA A 162 11.05 15.92 6.17
N THR A 163 12.08 16.77 6.13
CA THR A 163 12.30 17.76 5.08
C THR A 163 13.25 17.22 4.01
N GLU A 164 13.41 17.98 2.93
CA GLU A 164 14.43 17.70 1.91
C GLU A 164 15.85 17.69 2.49
N SER A 165 16.14 18.55 3.46
CA SER A 165 17.43 18.57 4.18
C SER A 165 17.66 17.28 4.98
N HIS A 166 16.60 16.73 5.60
CA HIS A 166 16.69 15.47 6.35
C HIS A 166 16.96 14.29 5.41
N LEU A 167 16.28 14.27 4.26
CA LEU A 167 16.57 13.28 3.21
C LEU A 167 18.02 13.38 2.75
N ASP A 168 18.52 14.59 2.48
CA ASP A 168 19.90 14.80 2.03
C ASP A 168 20.93 14.31 3.07
N GLU A 169 20.71 14.60 4.35
CA GLU A 169 21.57 14.13 5.44
C GLU A 169 21.63 12.60 5.52
N LEU A 170 20.47 11.93 5.51
CA LEU A 170 20.40 10.47 5.55
C LEU A 170 21.05 9.82 4.32
N LEU A 171 20.85 10.40 3.13
CA LEU A 171 21.51 9.92 1.92
C LEU A 171 23.03 10.12 1.98
N ASN A 172 23.52 11.21 2.57
CA ASN A 172 24.95 11.42 2.77
C ASN A 172 25.53 10.45 3.80
N GLN A 173 24.77 10.04 4.82
CA GLN A 173 25.19 8.99 5.76
C GLN A 173 25.36 7.62 5.07
N LEU A 174 24.56 7.31 4.04
CA LEU A 174 24.74 6.10 3.22
C LEU A 174 26.03 6.11 2.38
N LEU A 175 26.63 7.28 2.16
CA LEU A 175 27.93 7.42 1.50
C LEU A 175 29.11 7.19 2.44
N SER A 176 28.87 7.12 3.75
CA SER A 176 29.92 6.85 4.72
C SER A 176 30.56 5.47 4.52
N SER A 177 31.79 5.28 4.99
CA SER A 177 32.46 3.98 5.01
C SER A 177 32.03 3.09 6.19
N SER A 178 31.22 3.62 7.11
CA SER A 178 30.76 2.94 8.32
C SER A 178 29.50 2.14 8.03
N LEU A 179 29.59 0.81 8.12
CA LEU A 179 28.42 -0.07 8.00
C LEU A 179 27.33 0.27 9.04
N SER A 180 27.73 0.72 10.23
CA SER A 180 26.79 1.11 11.29
C SER A 180 25.95 2.32 10.86
N ASP A 181 26.60 3.34 10.29
CA ASP A 181 25.93 4.57 9.87
C ASP A 181 25.04 4.29 8.65
N GLN A 182 25.51 3.47 7.71
CA GLN A 182 24.70 3.01 6.58
C GLN A 182 23.43 2.27 7.05
N LYS A 183 23.55 1.36 8.03
CA LYS A 183 22.39 0.61 8.57
C LYS A 183 21.41 1.53 9.28
N LEU A 184 21.88 2.48 10.08
CA LEU A 184 21.03 3.45 10.76
C LEU A 184 20.26 4.33 9.76
N ALA A 185 20.97 4.87 8.77
CA ALA A 185 20.38 5.72 7.74
C ALA A 185 19.35 4.95 6.89
N ALA A 186 19.68 3.74 6.42
CA ALA A 186 18.76 2.92 5.63
C ALA A 186 17.48 2.56 6.41
N LYS A 187 17.63 2.21 7.70
CA LYS A 187 16.50 1.90 8.58
C LYS A 187 15.60 3.12 8.80
N GLU A 188 16.20 4.28 9.00
CA GLU A 188 15.44 5.52 9.17
C GLU A 188 14.71 5.93 7.87
N LEU A 189 15.38 5.83 6.72
CA LEU A 189 14.76 6.06 5.42
C LEU A 189 13.57 5.11 5.18
N ARG A 190 13.74 3.80 5.45
CA ARG A 190 12.67 2.80 5.38
C ARG A 190 11.46 3.24 6.22
N GLN A 191 11.73 3.68 7.43
CA GLN A 191 10.72 4.05 8.42
C GLN A 191 9.94 5.32 8.05
N ILE A 192 10.64 6.38 7.62
CA ILE A 192 10.00 7.63 7.21
C ILE A 192 9.19 7.41 5.93
N ALA A 193 9.80 6.76 4.92
CA ALA A 193 9.13 6.48 3.66
C ALA A 193 7.90 5.57 3.83
N LYS A 194 7.83 4.76 4.90
CA LYS A 194 6.66 3.92 5.19
C LYS A 194 5.40 4.75 5.47
N TRP A 195 5.52 5.88 6.16
CA TRP A 195 4.36 6.61 6.68
C TRP A 195 4.17 8.00 6.08
N ASN A 196 5.21 8.59 5.49
CA ASN A 196 5.17 9.94 4.96
C ASN A 196 5.15 9.92 3.43
N HIS A 197 4.00 10.29 2.84
CA HIS A 197 3.80 10.29 1.39
C HIS A 197 4.55 11.44 0.72
N GLU A 198 4.55 12.61 1.32
CA GLU A 198 5.27 13.80 0.87
C GLU A 198 6.78 13.54 0.83
N PHE A 199 7.32 12.86 1.86
CA PHE A 199 8.73 12.46 1.92
C PHE A 199 9.14 11.57 0.75
N ARG A 200 8.27 10.65 0.31
CA ARG A 200 8.56 9.82 -0.88
C ARG A 200 8.77 10.69 -2.12
N SER A 201 7.97 11.75 -2.30
CA SER A 201 8.09 12.64 -3.46
C SER A 201 9.40 13.45 -3.48
N LEU A 202 10.06 13.63 -2.32
CA LEU A 202 11.32 14.35 -2.24
C LEU A 202 12.46 13.64 -3.00
N PHE A 203 12.43 12.31 -3.07
CA PHE A 203 13.39 11.54 -3.89
C PHE A 203 13.35 11.97 -5.35
N ALA A 204 12.17 12.31 -5.89
CA ALA A 204 12.02 12.79 -7.26
C ALA A 204 12.59 14.19 -7.49
N LYS A 205 12.68 15.02 -6.44
CA LYS A 205 13.17 16.40 -6.51
C LYS A 205 14.68 16.49 -6.33
N LEU A 206 15.21 15.67 -5.42
CA LEU A 206 16.61 15.69 -5.07
C LEU A 206 17.45 14.95 -6.14
N PRO A 207 18.48 15.60 -6.73
CA PRO A 207 19.41 14.95 -7.65
C PRO A 207 20.17 13.81 -6.98
N ASP A 208 20.50 12.80 -7.79
CA ASP A 208 21.32 11.64 -7.41
C ASP A 208 20.80 10.86 -6.19
N SER A 209 19.54 11.07 -5.80
CA SER A 209 18.97 10.50 -4.58
C SER A 209 18.90 8.97 -4.63
N ILE A 210 18.63 8.41 -5.80
CA ILE A 210 18.56 6.96 -6.02
C ILE A 210 19.97 6.37 -6.03
N GLU A 211 20.92 7.05 -6.68
CA GLU A 211 22.33 6.67 -6.74
C GLU A 211 22.95 6.64 -5.35
N ARG A 212 22.67 7.66 -4.52
CA ARG A 212 23.13 7.73 -3.12
C ARG A 212 22.44 6.68 -2.24
N LEU A 213 21.15 6.44 -2.43
CA LEU A 213 20.43 5.36 -1.73
C LEU A 213 21.09 4.00 -1.98
N LEU A 214 21.53 3.75 -3.21
CA LEU A 214 22.09 2.47 -3.63
C LEU A 214 23.62 2.41 -3.53
N HIS A 215 24.28 3.45 -3.06
CA HIS A 215 25.74 3.50 -2.91
C HIS A 215 26.30 2.28 -2.15
N PRO A 216 25.70 1.80 -1.02
CA PRO A 216 26.21 0.61 -0.34
C PRO A 216 26.26 -0.64 -1.22
N ILE A 217 25.35 -0.77 -2.19
CA ILE A 217 25.30 -1.90 -3.13
C ILE A 217 26.38 -1.75 -4.20
N SER A 218 26.61 -0.52 -4.69
CA SER A 218 27.58 -0.24 -5.76
C SER A 218 29.03 -0.52 -5.36
N VAL A 219 29.37 -0.37 -4.09
CA VAL A 219 30.75 -0.50 -3.58
C VAL A 219 31.11 -1.96 -3.30
N ASP A 220 30.19 -2.77 -2.76
CA ASP A 220 30.44 -4.17 -2.42
C ASP A 220 29.24 -5.05 -2.77
N HIS A 221 29.14 -5.39 -4.06
CA HIS A 221 28.10 -6.27 -4.60
C HIS A 221 28.09 -7.68 -4.00
N VAL A 222 29.16 -8.12 -3.32
CA VAL A 222 29.34 -9.52 -2.92
C VAL A 222 29.05 -9.73 -1.43
N ASN A 223 29.25 -8.72 -0.57
CA ASN A 223 29.12 -8.86 0.89
C ASN A 223 28.17 -7.84 1.54
N LEU A 224 27.11 -7.43 0.85
CA LEU A 224 26.12 -6.56 1.48
C LEU A 224 25.44 -7.27 2.66
N HIS A 225 25.43 -6.63 3.83
CA HIS A 225 24.81 -7.19 5.02
C HIS A 225 23.29 -7.41 4.77
N PRO A 226 22.72 -8.59 5.11
CA PRO A 226 21.31 -8.90 4.82
C PRO A 226 20.31 -7.86 5.34
N ASP A 227 20.47 -7.40 6.59
CA ASP A 227 19.62 -6.34 7.16
C ASP A 227 19.67 -5.04 6.34
N LEU A 228 20.86 -4.63 5.90
CA LEU A 228 21.03 -3.40 5.12
C LEU A 228 20.36 -3.57 3.75
N GLN A 229 20.56 -4.72 3.10
CA GLN A 229 19.90 -5.04 1.85
C GLN A 229 18.37 -4.98 1.98
N GLU A 230 17.82 -5.57 3.04
CA GLU A 230 16.38 -5.56 3.30
C GLU A 230 15.84 -4.15 3.53
N ASP A 231 16.55 -3.33 4.32
CA ASP A 231 16.16 -1.94 4.55
C ASP A 231 16.19 -1.12 3.26
N LEU A 232 17.19 -1.32 2.40
CA LEU A 232 17.28 -0.67 1.09
C LEU A 232 16.16 -1.12 0.14
N ILE A 233 15.88 -2.42 0.01
CA ILE A 233 14.79 -2.93 -0.84
C ILE A 233 13.44 -2.40 -0.35
N THR A 234 13.23 -2.39 0.97
CA THR A 234 11.98 -1.90 1.55
C THR A 234 11.84 -0.39 1.37
N THR A 235 12.94 0.35 1.43
CA THR A 235 12.94 1.78 1.09
C THR A 235 12.57 1.98 -0.38
N VAL A 236 13.18 1.23 -1.30
CA VAL A 236 12.83 1.23 -2.74
C VAL A 236 11.35 0.92 -2.97
N LEU A 237 10.80 -0.08 -2.29
CA LEU A 237 9.36 -0.39 -2.31
C LEU A 237 8.54 0.83 -1.87
N ASN A 238 8.85 1.40 -0.71
CA ASN A 238 8.08 2.51 -0.15
C ASN A 238 8.11 3.75 -1.05
N ILE A 239 9.27 4.12 -1.59
CA ILE A 239 9.37 5.27 -2.50
C ILE A 239 8.75 4.98 -3.88
N SER A 240 8.69 3.72 -4.31
CA SER A 240 8.02 3.32 -5.56
C SER A 240 6.51 3.61 -5.53
N LEU A 241 5.90 3.70 -4.34
CA LEU A 241 4.49 4.01 -4.18
C LEU A 241 4.16 5.42 -4.68
N SER A 242 5.12 6.36 -4.67
CA SER A 242 4.95 7.67 -5.29
C SER A 242 5.04 7.57 -6.82
N GLY A 243 4.12 8.23 -7.54
CA GLY A 243 4.14 8.29 -9.01
C GLY A 243 5.42 8.92 -9.56
N ASP A 244 5.89 9.99 -8.92
CA ASP A 244 7.03 10.79 -9.36
C ASP A 244 8.35 10.01 -9.42
N ASN A 245 8.46 8.96 -8.60
CA ASN A 245 9.67 8.13 -8.53
C ASN A 245 9.68 6.97 -9.52
N LYS A 246 8.51 6.51 -10.00
CA LYS A 246 8.40 5.21 -10.71
C LYS A 246 9.32 5.14 -11.92
N LYS A 247 9.34 6.18 -12.76
CA LYS A 247 10.17 6.23 -13.96
C LYS A 247 11.66 6.21 -13.61
N ARG A 248 12.09 7.12 -12.73
CA ARG A 248 13.50 7.27 -12.31
C ARG A 248 14.06 5.99 -11.68
N LEU A 249 13.25 5.29 -10.88
CA LEU A 249 13.64 4.02 -10.25
C LEU A 249 13.93 2.94 -11.29
N VAL A 250 13.19 2.86 -12.39
CA VAL A 250 13.41 1.85 -13.42
C VAL A 250 14.52 2.23 -14.39
N GLU A 251 14.75 3.53 -14.60
CA GLU A 251 15.89 4.05 -15.40
C GLU A 251 17.24 3.76 -14.73
N ASN A 252 17.27 3.65 -13.40
CA ASN A 252 18.47 3.28 -12.67
C ASN A 252 18.69 1.75 -12.68
N GLN A 253 19.74 1.28 -13.37
CA GLN A 253 20.03 -0.14 -13.55
C GLN A 253 20.36 -0.89 -12.24
N LEU A 254 20.87 -0.19 -11.23
CA LEU A 254 21.16 -0.79 -9.92
C LEU A 254 19.87 -1.14 -9.17
N VAL A 255 18.80 -0.34 -9.31
CA VAL A 255 17.49 -0.65 -8.73
C VAL A 255 16.97 -1.97 -9.31
N LEU A 256 16.96 -2.11 -10.64
CA LEU A 256 16.48 -3.35 -11.28
C LEU A 256 17.35 -4.56 -10.90
N SER A 257 18.67 -4.37 -10.84
CA SER A 257 19.60 -5.42 -10.42
C SER A 257 19.34 -5.86 -8.99
N LEU A 258 19.16 -4.91 -8.06
CA LEU A 258 18.82 -5.18 -6.67
C LEU A 258 17.51 -5.98 -6.56
N LEU A 259 16.44 -5.51 -7.22
CA LEU A 259 15.13 -6.16 -7.16
C LEU A 259 15.19 -7.60 -7.70
N ILE A 260 15.88 -7.83 -8.82
CA ILE A 260 16.00 -9.16 -9.43
C ILE A 260 16.84 -10.10 -8.57
N GLN A 261 17.97 -9.65 -8.05
CA GLN A 261 18.78 -10.45 -7.11
C GLN A 261 17.99 -10.80 -5.85
N SER A 262 17.16 -9.88 -5.36
CA SER A 262 16.31 -10.09 -4.20
C SER A 262 15.21 -11.13 -4.45
N LEU A 263 14.61 -11.13 -5.65
CA LEU A 263 13.68 -12.18 -6.06
C LEU A 263 14.36 -13.56 -6.10
N GLN A 264 15.63 -13.61 -6.51
CA GLN A 264 16.35 -14.87 -6.72
C GLN A 264 16.91 -15.46 -5.42
N TYR A 265 17.63 -14.66 -4.65
CA TYR A 265 18.44 -15.12 -3.51
C TYR A 265 18.01 -14.51 -2.16
N GLY A 266 17.05 -13.59 -2.16
CA GLY A 266 16.63 -12.90 -0.94
C GLY A 266 15.89 -13.79 0.07
N SER A 267 15.77 -13.27 1.29
CA SER A 267 14.87 -13.81 2.32
C SER A 267 13.41 -13.81 1.83
N SER A 268 12.53 -14.51 2.55
CA SER A 268 11.10 -14.48 2.23
C SER A 268 10.53 -13.04 2.23
N GLU A 269 10.99 -12.19 3.14
CA GLU A 269 10.60 -10.77 3.20
C GLU A 269 11.20 -9.97 2.05
N ALA A 270 12.48 -10.15 1.72
CA ALA A 270 13.12 -9.49 0.58
C ALA A 270 12.46 -9.88 -0.75
N LYS A 271 12.09 -11.15 -0.94
CA LYS A 271 11.34 -11.63 -2.11
C LYS A 271 9.97 -10.97 -2.20
N ALA A 272 9.24 -10.88 -1.08
CA ALA A 272 7.93 -10.21 -1.02
C ALA A 272 8.05 -8.73 -1.38
N ASN A 273 8.99 -8.02 -0.75
CA ASN A 273 9.20 -6.59 -0.98
C ASN A 273 9.64 -6.31 -2.42
N ALA A 274 10.50 -7.17 -2.99
CA ALA A 274 10.92 -7.04 -4.39
C ALA A 274 9.75 -7.28 -5.37
N ALA A 275 8.92 -8.30 -5.13
CA ALA A 275 7.73 -8.56 -5.95
C ALA A 275 6.73 -7.40 -5.89
N ALA A 276 6.46 -6.89 -4.68
CA ALA A 276 5.58 -5.73 -4.46
C ALA A 276 6.14 -4.45 -5.11
N ALA A 277 7.46 -4.23 -5.05
CA ALA A 277 8.09 -3.07 -5.66
C ALA A 277 7.98 -3.15 -7.19
N ILE A 278 8.24 -4.32 -7.78
CA ILE A 278 8.08 -4.54 -9.22
C ILE A 278 6.62 -4.34 -9.64
N PHE A 279 5.65 -4.82 -8.86
CA PHE A 279 4.24 -4.56 -9.13
C PHE A 279 3.96 -3.05 -9.14
N SER A 280 4.32 -2.32 -8.08
CA SER A 280 4.15 -0.87 -7.98
C SER A 280 4.79 -0.10 -9.15
N LEU A 281 6.04 -0.44 -9.49
CA LEU A 281 6.78 0.19 -10.60
C LEU A 281 6.14 -0.13 -11.96
N SER A 282 5.58 -1.32 -12.12
CA SER A 282 4.91 -1.74 -13.37
C SER A 282 3.60 -1.01 -13.65
N LEU A 283 3.01 -0.33 -12.65
CA LEU A 283 1.80 0.47 -12.87
C LEU A 283 2.07 1.70 -13.75
N TYR A 284 3.33 2.12 -13.89
CA TYR A 284 3.75 3.11 -14.87
C TYR A 284 4.03 2.44 -16.23
N GLN A 285 3.39 2.92 -17.30
CA GLN A 285 3.30 2.19 -18.56
C GLN A 285 4.67 1.96 -19.23
N GLU A 286 5.54 2.96 -19.18
CA GLU A 286 6.87 2.97 -19.79
C GLU A 286 7.82 1.98 -19.10
N ASN A 287 7.58 1.70 -17.82
CA ASN A 287 8.42 0.80 -17.03
C ASN A 287 8.24 -0.67 -17.40
N LYS A 288 7.06 -1.06 -17.90
CA LYS A 288 6.68 -2.47 -18.10
C LYS A 288 7.69 -3.19 -18.99
N ILE A 289 8.07 -2.59 -20.12
CA ILE A 289 8.98 -3.21 -21.09
C ILE A 289 10.39 -3.30 -20.52
N ALA A 290 10.87 -2.24 -19.85
CA ALA A 290 12.20 -2.21 -19.23
C ALA A 290 12.35 -3.29 -18.15
N ILE A 291 11.38 -3.40 -17.22
CA ILE A 291 11.35 -4.45 -16.19
C ILE A 291 11.33 -5.85 -16.83
N GLY A 292 10.52 -6.02 -17.89
CA GLY A 292 10.46 -7.28 -18.63
C GLY A 292 11.78 -7.64 -19.33
N ASN A 293 12.46 -6.66 -19.93
CA ASN A 293 13.77 -6.83 -20.57
C ASN A 293 14.88 -7.17 -19.57
N ALA A 294 14.78 -6.66 -18.34
CA ALA A 294 15.71 -6.98 -17.27
C ALA A 294 15.60 -8.44 -16.77
N GLY A 295 14.56 -9.18 -17.15
CA GLY A 295 14.39 -10.59 -16.80
C GLY A 295 13.62 -10.83 -15.49
N ALA A 296 12.94 -9.81 -14.96
CA ALA A 296 12.13 -9.94 -13.74
C ALA A 296 11.06 -11.03 -13.83
N ILE A 297 10.42 -11.18 -15.01
CA ILE A 297 9.31 -12.12 -15.23
C ILE A 297 9.69 -13.56 -14.89
N LYS A 298 10.89 -14.02 -15.28
CA LYS A 298 11.36 -15.38 -14.99
C LYS A 298 11.40 -15.67 -13.48
N HIS A 299 11.92 -14.70 -12.71
CA HIS A 299 12.07 -14.83 -11.27
C HIS A 299 10.72 -14.73 -10.54
N LEU A 300 9.81 -13.87 -11.02
CA LEU A 300 8.44 -13.82 -10.53
C LEU A 300 7.69 -15.14 -10.76
N VAL A 301 7.91 -15.81 -11.91
CA VAL A 301 7.35 -17.15 -12.16
C VAL A 301 7.92 -18.18 -11.18
N GLY A 302 9.22 -18.10 -10.86
CA GLY A 302 9.82 -18.96 -9.82
C GLY A 302 9.15 -18.78 -8.45
N LEU A 303 8.74 -17.55 -8.09
CA LEU A 303 8.00 -17.32 -6.84
C LEU A 303 6.60 -17.94 -6.84
N LEU A 304 5.96 -18.12 -7.99
CA LEU A 304 4.70 -18.87 -8.08
C LEU A 304 4.89 -20.38 -7.86
N ASP A 305 6.12 -20.88 -7.94
CA ASP A 305 6.41 -22.32 -7.81
C ASP A 305 6.87 -22.69 -6.40
N GLU A 306 7.57 -21.78 -5.72
CA GLU A 306 8.24 -22.04 -4.44
C GLU A 306 7.77 -21.12 -3.30
N GLY A 307 6.95 -20.10 -3.62
CA GLY A 307 6.58 -19.06 -2.66
C GLY A 307 5.46 -19.43 -1.69
N HIS A 308 5.44 -18.77 -0.53
CA HIS A 308 4.26 -18.77 0.34
C HIS A 308 3.10 -18.01 -0.34
N PRO A 309 1.82 -18.38 -0.13
CA PRO A 309 0.67 -17.76 -0.81
C PRO A 309 0.64 -16.23 -0.81
N VAL A 310 1.09 -15.60 0.27
CA VAL A 310 1.18 -14.12 0.35
C VAL A 310 2.13 -13.55 -0.71
N VAL A 311 3.32 -14.15 -0.88
CA VAL A 311 4.34 -13.71 -1.84
C VAL A 311 3.93 -14.05 -3.27
N MET A 312 3.30 -15.21 -3.46
CA MET A 312 2.76 -15.63 -4.76
C MET A 312 1.71 -14.64 -5.28
N ARG A 313 0.87 -14.07 -4.40
CA ARG A 313 -0.14 -13.08 -4.79
C ARG A 313 0.51 -11.80 -5.32
N ASP A 314 1.56 -11.33 -4.68
CA ASP A 314 2.30 -10.14 -5.13
C ASP A 314 3.02 -10.44 -6.47
N ALA A 315 3.59 -11.64 -6.61
CA ALA A 315 4.19 -12.10 -7.86
C ALA A 315 3.16 -12.21 -9.00
N ALA A 316 1.98 -12.76 -8.74
CA ALA A 316 0.88 -12.86 -9.71
C ALA A 316 0.41 -11.46 -10.16
N SER A 317 0.28 -10.52 -9.21
CA SER A 317 -0.11 -9.13 -9.49
C SER A 317 0.95 -8.41 -10.34
N ALA A 318 2.24 -8.60 -10.02
CA ALA A 318 3.35 -8.10 -10.82
C ALA A 318 3.35 -8.67 -12.24
N ILE A 319 3.20 -9.99 -12.39
CA ILE A 319 3.13 -10.66 -13.69
C ILE A 319 1.94 -10.15 -14.50
N PHE A 320 0.75 -10.05 -13.88
CA PHE A 320 -0.45 -9.53 -14.54
C PHE A 320 -0.20 -8.12 -15.09
N SER A 321 0.27 -7.21 -14.23
CA SER A 321 0.53 -5.82 -14.63
C SER A 321 1.57 -5.72 -15.75
N LEU A 322 2.71 -6.43 -15.61
CA LEU A 322 3.76 -6.46 -16.65
C LEU A 322 3.26 -7.01 -17.98
N CYS A 323 2.39 -8.03 -17.96
CA CYS A 323 1.84 -8.67 -19.15
C CYS A 323 0.71 -7.88 -19.82
N THR A 324 0.24 -6.77 -19.24
CA THR A 324 -0.62 -5.84 -19.97
C THR A 324 0.10 -5.25 -21.19
N ALA A 325 1.44 -5.18 -21.16
CA ALA A 325 2.27 -4.94 -22.33
C ALA A 325 2.44 -6.23 -23.15
N SER A 326 2.05 -6.19 -24.44
CA SER A 326 2.09 -7.34 -25.34
C SER A 326 3.48 -7.97 -25.46
N ALA A 327 4.54 -7.14 -25.51
CA ALA A 327 5.94 -7.58 -25.58
C ALA A 327 6.38 -8.45 -24.39
N ASN A 328 5.73 -8.32 -23.24
CA ASN A 328 6.04 -9.11 -22.06
C ASN A 328 5.27 -10.42 -22.00
N LYS A 329 4.15 -10.55 -22.72
CA LYS A 329 3.38 -11.81 -22.78
C LYS A 329 4.22 -12.95 -23.32
N GLU A 330 4.97 -12.69 -24.39
CA GLU A 330 5.85 -13.72 -24.98
C GLU A 330 6.95 -14.15 -24.02
N LYS A 331 7.54 -13.20 -23.28
CA LYS A 331 8.55 -13.48 -22.25
C LYS A 331 7.97 -14.31 -21.11
N ALA A 332 6.77 -13.97 -20.65
CA ALA A 332 6.08 -14.71 -19.60
C ALA A 332 5.77 -16.15 -20.01
N VAL A 333 5.22 -16.33 -21.22
CA VAL A 333 4.95 -17.66 -21.79
C VAL A 333 6.23 -18.47 -21.92
N SER A 334 7.31 -17.85 -22.42
CA SER A 334 8.62 -18.51 -22.57
C SER A 334 9.28 -18.84 -21.23
N SER A 335 8.94 -18.09 -20.18
CA SER A 335 9.39 -18.34 -18.80
C SER A 335 8.56 -19.41 -18.09
N GLY A 336 7.58 -20.02 -18.75
CA GLY A 336 6.78 -21.12 -18.17
C GLY A 336 5.59 -20.68 -17.31
N VAL A 337 5.16 -19.41 -17.37
CA VAL A 337 4.07 -18.89 -16.53
C VAL A 337 2.77 -19.71 -16.65
N VAL A 338 2.44 -20.21 -17.84
CA VAL A 338 1.21 -20.98 -18.10
C VAL A 338 1.23 -22.31 -17.34
N VAL A 339 2.39 -22.97 -17.28
CA VAL A 339 2.58 -24.24 -16.56
C VAL A 339 2.40 -24.02 -15.07
N SER A 340 3.13 -23.04 -14.53
CA SER A 340 3.09 -22.66 -13.12
C SER A 340 1.68 -22.27 -12.65
N VAL A 341 1.03 -21.36 -13.39
CA VAL A 341 -0.34 -20.88 -13.10
C VAL A 341 -1.34 -22.03 -13.11
N LEU A 342 -1.34 -22.89 -14.13
CA LEU A 342 -2.31 -23.99 -14.21
C LEU A 342 -2.11 -25.05 -13.13
N ARG A 343 -0.87 -25.35 -12.74
CA ARG A 343 -0.58 -26.24 -11.61
C ARG A 343 -1.19 -25.70 -10.32
N ASN A 344 -0.91 -24.45 -9.98
CA ASN A 344 -1.41 -23.81 -8.77
C ASN A 344 -2.95 -23.71 -8.74
N ILE A 345 -3.58 -23.35 -9.87
CA ILE A 345 -5.06 -23.38 -9.98
C ILE A 345 -5.60 -24.80 -9.76
N THR A 346 -4.89 -25.81 -10.26
CA THR A 346 -5.31 -27.22 -10.10
C THR A 346 -5.30 -27.63 -8.63
N GLU A 347 -4.26 -27.20 -7.91
CA GLU A 347 -4.06 -27.42 -6.47
C GLU A 347 -4.92 -26.52 -5.58
N GLY A 348 -5.67 -25.56 -6.15
CA GLY A 348 -6.56 -24.66 -5.41
C GLY A 348 -5.87 -23.47 -4.75
N VAL A 349 -4.63 -23.15 -5.15
CA VAL A 349 -3.85 -22.03 -4.61
C VAL A 349 -4.06 -20.78 -5.46
N LEU A 350 -4.51 -19.69 -4.82
CA LEU A 350 -4.71 -18.36 -5.47
C LEU A 350 -5.49 -18.42 -6.79
N VAL A 351 -6.57 -19.20 -6.81
CA VAL A 351 -7.35 -19.46 -8.03
C VAL A 351 -7.80 -18.16 -8.70
N ASP A 352 -8.29 -17.19 -7.93
CA ASP A 352 -8.86 -15.94 -8.44
C ASP A 352 -7.80 -15.08 -9.17
N GLU A 353 -6.64 -14.88 -8.55
CA GLU A 353 -5.54 -14.09 -9.11
C GLU A 353 -4.92 -14.79 -10.33
N LEU A 354 -4.70 -16.10 -10.24
CA LEU A 354 -4.00 -16.87 -11.26
C LEU A 354 -4.87 -17.10 -12.50
N VAL A 355 -6.18 -17.27 -12.35
CA VAL A 355 -7.12 -17.30 -13.49
C VAL A 355 -7.09 -15.97 -14.25
N SER A 356 -6.94 -14.85 -13.55
CA SER A 356 -6.83 -13.52 -14.17
C SER A 356 -5.55 -13.38 -15.00
N VAL A 357 -4.42 -13.90 -14.50
CA VAL A 357 -3.16 -14.00 -15.28
C VAL A 357 -3.36 -14.86 -16.52
N LEU A 358 -4.00 -16.02 -16.39
CA LEU A 358 -4.23 -16.94 -17.51
C LEU A 358 -5.14 -16.31 -18.58
N ALA A 359 -6.20 -15.60 -18.18
CA ALA A 359 -7.09 -14.88 -19.08
C ALA A 359 -6.38 -13.75 -19.83
N LEU A 360 -5.47 -13.03 -19.18
CA LEU A 360 -4.66 -11.99 -19.84
C LEU A 360 -3.74 -12.56 -20.93
N LEU A 361 -3.22 -13.77 -20.71
CA LEU A 361 -2.34 -14.49 -21.63
C LEU A 361 -3.10 -15.26 -22.73
N SER A 362 -4.42 -15.43 -22.60
CA SER A 362 -5.21 -16.25 -23.53
C SER A 362 -5.31 -15.65 -24.93
N ASN A 363 -4.86 -14.42 -25.17
CA ASN A 363 -4.71 -13.86 -26.52
C ASN A 363 -3.35 -14.16 -27.18
N ASN A 364 -2.47 -14.92 -26.53
CA ASN A 364 -1.22 -15.37 -27.11
C ASN A 364 -1.34 -16.82 -27.60
N MET A 365 -1.09 -17.05 -28.89
CA MET A 365 -1.24 -18.38 -29.52
C MET A 365 -0.37 -19.47 -28.88
N LYS A 366 0.87 -19.15 -28.47
CA LYS A 366 1.74 -20.11 -27.77
C LYS A 366 1.16 -20.46 -26.40
N ALA A 367 0.60 -19.48 -25.68
CA ALA A 367 -0.07 -19.71 -24.41
C ALA A 367 -1.26 -20.66 -24.57
N ILE A 368 -2.17 -20.40 -25.53
CA ILE A 368 -3.33 -21.26 -25.80
C ILE A 368 -2.89 -22.69 -26.14
N SER A 369 -1.84 -22.85 -26.95
CA SER A 369 -1.30 -24.18 -27.29
C SER A 369 -0.83 -24.94 -26.04
N ILE A 370 -0.12 -24.28 -25.13
CA ILE A 370 0.33 -24.87 -23.86
C ILE A 370 -0.87 -25.19 -22.95
N MET A 371 -1.84 -24.27 -22.82
CA MET A 371 -3.07 -24.49 -22.05
C MET A 371 -3.81 -25.75 -22.52
N CYS A 372 -3.90 -25.98 -23.83
CA CYS A 372 -4.55 -27.16 -24.40
C CYS A 372 -3.82 -28.47 -24.07
N LYS A 373 -2.49 -28.44 -24.02
CA LYS A 373 -1.66 -29.60 -23.63
C LYS A 373 -1.77 -29.92 -22.14
N LEU A 374 -2.09 -28.93 -21.31
CA LEU A 374 -2.16 -29.03 -19.85
C LEU A 374 -3.61 -29.15 -19.32
N ASN A 375 -4.55 -29.64 -20.13
CA ASN A 375 -5.95 -29.85 -19.73
C ASN A 375 -6.63 -28.62 -19.11
N ALA A 376 -6.31 -27.42 -19.60
CA ALA A 376 -6.91 -26.18 -19.09
C ALA A 376 -8.43 -26.15 -19.23
N VAL A 377 -9.01 -26.84 -20.23
CA VAL A 377 -10.46 -26.89 -20.45
C VAL A 377 -11.17 -27.50 -19.23
N SER A 378 -10.84 -28.75 -18.88
CA SER A 378 -11.32 -29.41 -17.67
C SER A 378 -11.08 -28.59 -16.40
N CYS A 379 -9.90 -27.96 -16.28
CA CYS A 379 -9.58 -27.11 -15.14
C CYS A 379 -10.50 -25.89 -15.03
N MET A 380 -10.72 -25.15 -16.13
CA MET A 380 -11.60 -23.96 -16.13
C MET A 380 -13.07 -24.33 -15.90
N LEU A 381 -13.54 -25.46 -16.45
CA LEU A 381 -14.91 -25.96 -16.21
C LEU A 381 -15.14 -26.29 -14.73
N ARG A 382 -14.15 -26.93 -14.09
CA ARG A 382 -14.16 -27.16 -12.64
C ARG A 382 -14.21 -25.86 -11.85
N VAL A 383 -13.36 -24.89 -12.16
CA VAL A 383 -13.35 -23.59 -11.48
C VAL A 383 -14.69 -22.85 -11.64
N ILE A 384 -15.34 -22.92 -12.81
CA ILE A 384 -16.67 -22.33 -13.02
C ILE A 384 -17.73 -22.94 -12.08
N ARG A 385 -17.66 -24.26 -11.84
CA ARG A 385 -18.57 -24.96 -10.92
C ARG A 385 -18.35 -24.54 -9.47
N GLU A 386 -17.09 -24.49 -9.04
CA GLU A 386 -16.71 -24.38 -7.64
C GLU A 386 -16.64 -22.92 -7.14
N SER A 387 -16.24 -21.98 -8.00
CA SER A 387 -16.05 -20.58 -7.59
C SER A 387 -17.38 -19.90 -7.26
N THR A 388 -17.36 -18.97 -6.29
CA THR A 388 -18.46 -18.04 -6.01
C THR A 388 -18.27 -16.68 -6.70
N SER A 389 -17.05 -16.39 -7.16
CA SER A 389 -16.68 -15.11 -7.77
C SER A 389 -17.15 -15.01 -9.22
N GLN A 390 -17.95 -13.99 -9.53
CA GLN A 390 -18.40 -13.73 -10.90
C GLN A 390 -17.24 -13.36 -11.84
N GLY A 391 -16.25 -12.63 -11.33
CA GLY A 391 -15.06 -12.24 -12.11
C GLY A 391 -14.22 -13.46 -12.53
N VAL A 392 -14.05 -14.43 -11.63
CA VAL A 392 -13.36 -15.68 -11.96
C VAL A 392 -14.10 -16.47 -13.03
N LYS A 393 -15.43 -16.60 -12.89
CA LYS A 393 -16.26 -17.29 -13.89
C LYS A 393 -16.18 -16.61 -15.26
N GLU A 394 -16.19 -15.26 -15.29
CA GLU A 394 -16.00 -14.48 -16.51
C GLU A 394 -14.64 -14.77 -17.17
N ASN A 395 -13.57 -14.79 -16.39
CA ASN A 395 -12.23 -15.07 -16.89
C ASN A 395 -12.12 -16.51 -17.41
N CYS A 396 -12.63 -17.49 -16.67
CA CYS A 396 -12.68 -18.89 -17.11
C CYS A 396 -13.44 -19.06 -18.42
N ILE A 397 -14.65 -18.49 -18.55
CA ILE A 397 -15.42 -18.62 -19.79
C ILE A 397 -14.76 -17.86 -20.95
N SER A 398 -14.04 -16.76 -20.68
CA SER A 398 -13.25 -16.06 -21.70
C SER A 398 -12.08 -16.91 -22.21
N ILE A 399 -11.43 -17.66 -21.33
CA ILE A 399 -10.37 -18.62 -21.70
C ILE A 399 -10.95 -19.76 -22.55
N LEU A 400 -12.07 -20.36 -22.12
CA LEU A 400 -12.77 -21.43 -22.86
C LEU A 400 -13.25 -20.95 -24.23
N ASP A 401 -13.79 -19.73 -24.33
CA ASP A 401 -14.19 -19.09 -25.58
C ASP A 401 -13.01 -18.96 -26.54
N THR A 402 -11.84 -18.58 -26.01
CA THR A 402 -10.63 -18.43 -26.82
C THR A 402 -10.09 -19.79 -27.26
N ILE A 403 -9.95 -20.75 -26.35
CA ILE A 403 -9.49 -22.12 -26.65
C ILE A 403 -10.40 -22.79 -27.69
N SER A 404 -11.71 -22.72 -27.52
CA SER A 404 -12.68 -23.34 -28.44
C SER A 404 -12.69 -22.71 -29.83
N SER A 405 -12.35 -21.42 -29.92
CA SER A 405 -12.18 -20.73 -31.21
C SER A 405 -10.93 -21.21 -31.95
N THR A 406 -9.84 -21.44 -31.21
CA THR A 406 -8.55 -21.86 -31.79
C THR A 406 -8.48 -23.37 -32.06
N TYR A 407 -8.99 -24.19 -31.15
CA TYR A 407 -8.90 -25.64 -31.17
C TYR A 407 -10.29 -26.27 -31.08
N ARG A 408 -10.95 -26.43 -32.25
CA ARG A 408 -12.29 -27.05 -32.33
C ARG A 408 -12.36 -28.45 -31.74
N SER A 409 -11.25 -29.20 -31.71
CA SER A 409 -11.19 -30.52 -31.07
C SER A 409 -11.55 -30.49 -29.58
N LYS A 410 -11.38 -29.34 -28.91
CA LYS A 410 -11.76 -29.14 -27.51
C LYS A 410 -13.25 -28.87 -27.28
N LEU A 411 -14.04 -28.61 -28.35
CA LEU A 411 -15.49 -28.45 -28.22
C LEU A 411 -16.17 -29.72 -27.70
N LYS A 412 -15.66 -30.91 -28.04
CA LYS A 412 -16.22 -32.18 -27.54
C LYS A 412 -16.13 -32.28 -26.01
N GLU A 413 -14.95 -31.97 -25.45
CA GLU A 413 -14.72 -31.94 -23.99
C GLU A 413 -15.65 -30.93 -23.31
N ILE A 414 -15.83 -29.74 -23.89
CA ILE A 414 -16.74 -28.71 -23.37
C ILE A 414 -18.20 -29.16 -23.46
N GLN A 415 -18.60 -29.80 -24.57
CA GLN A 415 -19.97 -30.30 -24.76
C GLN A 415 -20.34 -31.36 -23.73
N GLU A 416 -19.44 -32.30 -23.47
CA GLU A 416 -19.63 -33.38 -22.50
C GLU A 416 -19.85 -32.81 -21.09
N ASP A 417 -19.03 -31.85 -20.67
CA ASP A 417 -19.19 -31.19 -19.36
C ASP A 417 -20.47 -30.35 -19.29
N GLU A 418 -20.83 -29.64 -20.36
CA GLU A 418 -22.07 -28.85 -20.42
C GLU A 418 -23.31 -29.73 -20.36
N ASN A 419 -23.32 -30.88 -21.03
CA ASN A 419 -24.42 -31.84 -20.95
C ASN A 419 -24.60 -32.41 -19.53
N ALA A 420 -23.49 -32.58 -18.81
CA ALA A 420 -23.51 -33.10 -17.43
C ALA A 420 -23.88 -32.04 -16.39
N ASN A 421 -23.40 -30.80 -16.54
CA ASN A 421 -23.42 -29.79 -15.47
C ASN A 421 -24.23 -28.52 -15.81
N GLY A 422 -24.43 -28.19 -17.09
CA GLY A 422 -25.22 -27.03 -17.55
C GLY A 422 -24.70 -25.65 -17.10
N MET A 423 -23.44 -25.54 -16.70
CA MET A 423 -22.92 -24.31 -16.09
C MET A 423 -22.71 -23.17 -17.08
N ILE A 424 -22.38 -23.48 -18.34
CA ILE A 424 -22.21 -22.46 -19.38
C ILE A 424 -23.58 -21.87 -19.73
N SER A 425 -24.62 -22.70 -19.82
CA SER A 425 -26.01 -22.25 -19.98
C SER A 425 -26.50 -21.43 -18.80
N LYS A 426 -26.07 -21.75 -17.57
CA LYS A 426 -26.38 -20.92 -16.39
C LYS A 426 -25.67 -19.56 -16.46
N LEU A 427 -24.40 -19.54 -16.87
CA LEU A 427 -23.63 -18.30 -17.04
C LEU A 427 -24.18 -17.39 -18.15
N SER A 428 -24.71 -17.95 -19.23
CA SER A 428 -25.30 -17.15 -20.32
C SER A 428 -26.56 -16.38 -19.87
N ARG A 429 -27.24 -16.85 -18.82
CA ARG A 429 -28.44 -16.21 -18.25
C ARG A 429 -28.13 -15.30 -17.06
N ASN A 430 -27.21 -15.73 -16.19
CA ASN A 430 -27.03 -15.13 -14.86
C ASN A 430 -25.66 -14.45 -14.66
N GLY A 431 -24.74 -14.56 -15.61
CA GLY A 431 -23.43 -13.91 -15.53
C GLY A 431 -23.50 -12.39 -15.71
N ASN A 432 -22.38 -11.72 -15.48
CA ASN A 432 -22.24 -10.31 -15.87
C ASN A 432 -22.24 -10.15 -17.41
N SER A 433 -22.29 -8.91 -17.90
CA SER A 433 -22.43 -8.61 -19.33
C SER A 433 -21.38 -9.28 -20.22
N ARG A 434 -20.13 -9.37 -19.75
CA ARG A 434 -19.03 -10.00 -20.50
C ARG A 434 -19.11 -11.53 -20.43
N ALA A 435 -19.38 -12.10 -19.26
CA ALA A 435 -19.56 -13.53 -19.08
C ALA A 435 -20.74 -14.06 -19.93
N LYS A 436 -21.87 -13.36 -19.96
CA LYS A 436 -23.03 -13.71 -20.79
C LYS A 436 -22.66 -13.80 -22.27
N ARG A 437 -22.02 -12.75 -22.79
CA ARG A 437 -21.59 -12.69 -24.20
C ARG A 437 -20.65 -13.83 -24.57
N LYS A 438 -19.68 -14.13 -23.70
CA LYS A 438 -18.71 -15.21 -23.91
C LYS A 438 -19.32 -16.60 -23.79
N ALA A 439 -20.20 -16.81 -22.82
CA ALA A 439 -20.93 -18.06 -22.66
C ALA A 439 -21.84 -18.34 -23.87
N MET A 440 -22.57 -17.35 -24.36
CA MET A 440 -23.38 -17.48 -25.59
C MET A 440 -22.52 -17.84 -26.80
N SER A 441 -21.36 -17.19 -26.97
CA SER A 441 -20.44 -17.52 -28.07
C SER A 441 -19.94 -18.96 -28.02
N VAL A 442 -19.65 -19.49 -26.82
CA VAL A 442 -19.28 -20.90 -26.65
C VAL A 442 -20.44 -21.82 -27.02
N LEU A 443 -21.65 -21.55 -26.52
CA LEU A 443 -22.85 -22.36 -26.81
C LEU A 443 -23.20 -22.38 -28.30
N GLU A 444 -23.06 -21.25 -29.00
CA GLU A 444 -23.26 -21.20 -30.46
C GLU A 444 -22.26 -22.08 -31.22
N LYS A 445 -20.99 -22.11 -30.77
CA LYS A 445 -19.96 -22.97 -31.39
C LYS A 445 -20.25 -24.45 -31.17
N LEU A 446 -20.74 -24.78 -29.97
CA LEU A 446 -21.17 -26.13 -29.61
C LEU A 446 -22.33 -26.61 -30.49
N GLN A 447 -23.37 -25.77 -30.66
CA GLN A 447 -24.50 -26.07 -31.54
C GLN A 447 -24.06 -26.29 -32.99
N ARG A 448 -23.21 -25.40 -33.52
CA ARG A 448 -22.69 -25.53 -34.89
C ARG A 448 -21.88 -26.81 -35.07
N ALA A 449 -21.10 -27.22 -34.08
CA ALA A 449 -20.34 -28.46 -34.14
C ALA A 449 -21.26 -29.70 -34.13
N GLY A 450 -22.32 -29.69 -33.32
CA GLY A 450 -23.31 -30.78 -33.26
C GLY A 450 -24.13 -30.95 -34.54
N SER A 451 -24.50 -29.86 -35.22
CA SER A 451 -25.23 -29.91 -36.49
C SER A 451 -24.41 -30.54 -37.63
N ILE A 452 -23.09 -30.38 -37.61
CA ILE A 452 -22.17 -30.96 -38.62
C ILE A 452 -22.01 -32.47 -38.41
N THR A 453 -22.04 -32.96 -37.18
CA THR A 453 -21.94 -34.41 -36.88
C THR A 453 -23.22 -35.20 -37.13
N HIS A 454 -24.39 -34.53 -37.25
CA HIS A 454 -25.67 -35.18 -37.57
C HIS A 454 -25.98 -35.23 -39.08
N THR A 455 -25.18 -34.58 -39.93
CA THR A 455 -25.36 -34.51 -41.38
C THR A 455 -24.30 -35.28 -42.19
N ALA A 456 -23.40 -35.97 -41.52
CA ALA A 456 -22.43 -36.91 -42.10
C ALA A 456 -22.70 -38.31 -41.54
#